data_AF-A0A4P6F5E1-F1
#
_entry.id   AF-A0A4P6F5E1-F1
#
_cell.length_a   1.000
_cell.length_b   1.000
_cell.length_c   1.000
_cell.angle_alpha   90.00
_cell.angle_beta   90.00
_cell.angle_gamma   90.00
#
_symmetry.space_group_name_H-M   'P 1'
#
loop_
_entity.id
_entity.type
_entity.pdbx_description
1 polymer ?
#
loop_
_entity_poly.entity_id
_entity_poly.type
_entity_poly.pdbx_seq_one_letter_code
_entity_poly.pdbx_strand_id
1 'polypeptide(L)'
;MVSAHHGARPYRYFYAGQGRGTVASMTATGQPDPDLGPVQEGPAAIVRGVALLARFLLELALYVTVAYVVYTVSGRGSLRGIAAGAAVVAVGAVWSVWLSRRATHRPAEPVRLLLEVLLFAGCGAALWGLGHPVLGAALVAAWVADRVVLASVRPVT
;
A
#
# COMPACT_ATOMS: atom_id res chain seq x y z
N MET A 1 31.16 -5.76 -43.97
CA MET A 1 32.16 -4.89 -43.33
C MET A 1 31.48 -4.29 -42.10
N VAL A 2 31.78 -4.84 -40.92
CA VAL A 2 31.16 -4.49 -39.63
C VAL A 2 32.07 -3.44 -38.97
N SER A 3 31.52 -2.29 -38.54
CA SER A 3 32.26 -1.34 -37.70
C SER A 3 31.47 -1.09 -36.41
N ALA A 4 32.00 -1.64 -35.32
CA ALA A 4 31.51 -1.46 -33.97
C ALA A 4 32.17 -0.22 -33.36
N HIS A 5 31.40 0.81 -33.05
CA HIS A 5 31.88 1.91 -32.21
C HIS A 5 31.41 1.71 -30.77
N HIS A 6 32.35 1.27 -29.93
CA HIS A 6 32.30 1.37 -28.48
C HIS A 6 32.29 2.84 -28.06
N GLY A 7 31.11 3.37 -27.77
CA GLY A 7 30.94 4.66 -27.09
C GLY A 7 31.10 4.47 -25.59
N ALA A 8 32.21 5.00 -25.04
CA ALA A 8 32.47 5.06 -23.61
C ALA A 8 31.29 5.68 -22.85
N ARG A 9 30.84 5.03 -21.77
CA ARG A 9 29.80 5.57 -20.88
C ARG A 9 30.44 6.65 -20.00
N PRO A 10 30.03 7.93 -20.08
CA PRO A 10 30.59 8.96 -19.23
C PRO A 10 30.14 8.76 -17.78
N TYR A 11 31.11 8.84 -16.87
CA TYR A 11 30.91 8.78 -15.42
C TYR A 11 30.08 10.00 -14.97
N ARG A 12 28.94 9.73 -14.32
CA ARG A 12 28.11 10.75 -13.64
C ARG A 12 28.87 11.29 -12.43
N TYR A 13 29.21 12.58 -12.46
CA TYR A 13 29.63 13.31 -11.26
C TYR A 13 28.38 13.76 -10.48
N PHE A 14 28.26 13.27 -9.25
CA PHE A 14 27.31 13.80 -8.26
C PHE A 14 27.89 15.07 -7.65
N TYR A 15 27.25 16.22 -7.86
CA TYR A 15 27.52 17.42 -7.07
C TYR A 15 26.57 17.44 -5.87
N ALA A 16 27.14 17.33 -4.67
CA ALA A 16 26.43 17.53 -3.40
C ALA A 16 26.26 19.04 -3.15
N GLY A 17 25.19 19.63 -3.68
CA GLY A 17 24.77 20.99 -3.33
C GLY A 17 23.96 20.99 -2.03
N GLN A 18 24.53 21.53 -0.96
CA GLN A 18 23.80 21.88 0.28
C GLN A 18 22.73 22.94 -0.03
N GLY A 19 21.48 22.54 -0.17
CA GLY A 19 20.37 23.47 -0.34
C GLY A 19 19.04 22.77 -0.54
N ARG A 20 18.38 22.41 0.57
CA ARG A 20 16.93 22.13 0.68
C ARG A 20 16.25 21.47 -0.55
N GLY A 21 16.57 20.19 -0.77
CA GLY A 21 15.57 19.15 -1.08
C GLY A 21 14.81 19.21 -2.40
N THR A 22 15.37 19.73 -3.49
CA THR A 22 14.83 19.45 -4.83
C THR A 22 15.99 19.31 -5.81
N VAL A 23 16.48 18.07 -6.01
CA VAL A 23 17.48 17.79 -7.02
C VAL A 23 16.76 17.71 -8.36
N ALA A 24 16.80 18.79 -9.14
CA ALA A 24 16.34 18.74 -10.52
C ALA A 24 17.26 17.80 -11.30
N SER A 25 16.69 16.75 -11.91
CA SER A 25 17.43 15.91 -12.86
C SER A 25 17.70 16.76 -14.10
N MET A 26 18.87 17.39 -14.17
CA MET A 26 19.30 18.16 -15.33
C MET A 26 19.76 17.22 -16.44
N THR A 27 19.27 17.44 -17.66
CA THR A 27 19.80 16.82 -18.87
C THR A 27 21.24 17.28 -19.13
N ALA A 28 21.96 16.62 -20.05
CA ALA A 28 23.33 16.97 -20.41
C ALA A 28 23.51 18.42 -20.91
N THR A 29 22.42 19.12 -21.24
CA THR A 29 22.38 20.52 -21.68
C THR A 29 22.10 21.53 -20.55
N GLY A 30 21.98 21.07 -19.29
CA GLY A 30 21.67 21.93 -18.14
C GLY A 30 20.19 22.32 -18.03
N GLN A 31 19.31 21.76 -18.87
CA GLN A 31 17.88 22.01 -18.81
C GLN A 31 17.20 20.92 -17.96
N PRO A 32 16.27 21.27 -17.04
CA PRO A 32 15.47 20.28 -16.32
C PRO A 32 14.76 19.38 -17.34
N ASP A 33 14.93 18.07 -17.21
CA ASP A 33 14.24 17.12 -18.08
C ASP A 33 12.72 17.26 -17.85
N PRO A 34 11.94 17.74 -18.83
CA PRO A 34 10.51 18.00 -18.63
C PRO A 34 9.72 16.70 -18.41
N ASP A 35 10.26 15.55 -18.81
CA ASP A 35 9.61 14.25 -18.70
C ASP A 35 9.88 13.57 -17.36
N LEU A 36 10.91 13.99 -16.63
CA LEU A 36 11.23 13.50 -15.30
C LEU A 36 10.69 14.48 -14.27
N GLY A 37 9.47 14.21 -13.77
CA GLY A 37 8.93 14.93 -12.63
C GLY A 37 9.91 14.99 -11.45
N PRO A 38 9.79 15.99 -10.57
CA PRO A 38 10.78 16.22 -9.50
C PRO A 38 10.92 14.96 -8.64
N VAL A 39 12.16 14.46 -8.52
CA VAL A 39 12.47 13.41 -7.55
C VAL A 39 12.20 14.01 -6.17
N GLN A 40 11.15 13.53 -5.51
CA GLN A 40 10.82 13.98 -4.15
C GLN A 40 11.81 13.37 -3.16
N GLU A 41 12.99 13.97 -3.04
CA GLU A 41 13.96 13.63 -1.99
C GLU A 41 13.67 14.48 -0.75
N GLY A 42 13.05 13.88 0.26
CA GLY A 42 12.78 14.55 1.53
C GLY A 42 12.01 13.71 2.54
N PRO A 43 11.90 14.17 3.81
CA PRO A 43 11.24 13.43 4.88
C PRO A 43 9.80 12.98 4.55
N ALA A 44 9.05 13.79 3.79
CA ALA A 44 7.69 13.47 3.37
C ALA A 44 7.60 12.25 2.44
N ALA A 45 8.60 12.05 1.56
CA ALA A 45 8.66 10.88 0.69
C ALA A 45 8.93 9.60 1.47
N ILE A 46 9.81 9.67 2.49
CA ILE A 46 10.09 8.56 3.41
C ILE A 46 8.82 8.19 4.19
N VAL A 47 8.15 9.16 4.80
CA VAL A 47 6.90 8.94 5.56
C VAL A 47 5.84 8.30 4.67
N ARG A 48 5.67 8.79 3.44
CA ARG A 48 4.73 8.22 2.47
C ARG A 48 5.10 6.78 2.09
N GLY A 49 6.38 6.48 1.89
CA GLY A 49 6.87 5.13 1.60
C GLY A 49 6.58 4.16 2.73
N VAL A 50 6.88 4.55 3.96
CA VAL A 50 6.59 3.77 5.18
C VAL A 50 5.09 3.53 5.34
N ALA A 51 4.25 4.55 5.14
CA ALA A 51 2.80 4.42 5.22
C ALA A 51 2.27 3.42 4.18
N LEU A 52 2.78 3.44 2.95
CA LEU A 52 2.38 2.48 1.91
C LEU A 52 2.84 1.05 2.23
N LEU A 53 4.02 0.89 2.81
CA LEU A 53 4.49 -0.42 3.26
C LEU A 53 3.61 -0.95 4.41
N ALA A 54 3.32 -0.12 5.40
CA ALA A 54 2.41 -0.46 6.50
C ALA A 54 1.03 -0.86 5.96
N ARG A 55 0.52 -0.11 4.98
CA ARG A 55 -0.73 -0.41 4.29
C ARG A 55 -0.72 -1.77 3.60
N PHE A 56 0.38 -2.10 2.92
CA PHE A 56 0.54 -3.41 2.28
C PHE A 56 0.58 -4.55 3.30
N LEU A 57 1.30 -4.38 4.41
CA LEU A 57 1.33 -5.38 5.49
C LEU A 57 -0.04 -5.57 6.14
N LEU A 58 -0.81 -4.48 6.32
CA LEU A 58 -2.18 -4.53 6.81
C LEU A 58 -3.12 -5.25 5.84
N GLU A 59 -2.96 -5.03 4.53
CA GLU A 59 -3.72 -5.76 3.51
C GLU A 59 -3.41 -7.27 3.55
N LEU A 60 -2.14 -7.63 3.66
CA LEU A 60 -1.74 -9.04 3.80
C LEU A 60 -2.29 -9.66 5.09
N ALA A 61 -2.20 -8.95 6.22
CA ALA A 61 -2.75 -9.38 7.49
C ALA A 61 -4.27 -9.56 7.44
N LEU A 62 -4.98 -8.67 6.72
CA LEU A 62 -6.41 -8.80 6.47
C LEU A 62 -6.72 -10.08 5.69
N TYR A 63 -6.02 -10.36 4.59
CA TYR A 63 -6.25 -11.59 3.81
C TYR A 63 -5.98 -12.86 4.62
N VAL A 64 -4.90 -12.90 5.39
CA VAL A 64 -4.60 -14.01 6.29
C VAL A 64 -5.70 -14.19 7.34
N THR A 65 -6.18 -13.08 7.92
CA THR A 65 -7.25 -13.12 8.91
C THR A 65 -8.55 -13.63 8.32
N VAL A 66 -8.96 -13.14 7.14
CA VAL A 66 -10.15 -13.61 6.42
C VAL A 66 -10.05 -15.11 6.13
N ALA A 67 -8.92 -15.56 5.58
CA ALA A 67 -8.68 -16.97 5.30
C ALA A 67 -8.80 -17.81 6.58
N TYR A 68 -8.15 -17.38 7.67
CA TYR A 68 -8.19 -18.06 8.96
C TYR A 68 -9.61 -18.13 9.51
N VAL A 69 -10.31 -17.00 9.60
CA VAL A 69 -11.66 -16.91 10.15
C VAL A 69 -12.59 -17.83 9.37
N VAL A 70 -12.65 -17.71 8.05
CA VAL A 70 -13.53 -18.54 7.21
C VAL A 70 -13.17 -20.01 7.33
N TYR A 71 -11.87 -20.34 7.29
CA TYR A 71 -11.42 -21.71 7.47
C TYR A 71 -11.79 -22.28 8.84
N THR A 72 -11.79 -21.48 9.91
CA THR A 72 -12.18 -21.96 11.24
C THR A 72 -13.67 -22.20 11.38
N VAL A 73 -14.52 -21.37 10.75
CA VAL A 73 -15.99 -21.46 10.90
C VAL A 73 -16.66 -22.38 9.90
N SER A 74 -16.07 -22.66 8.73
CA SER A 74 -16.71 -23.43 7.64
C SER A 74 -16.74 -24.96 7.84
N GLY A 75 -16.83 -25.46 9.09
CA GLY A 75 -17.08 -26.88 9.38
C GLY A 75 -15.90 -27.81 9.07
N ARG A 76 -16.17 -29.09 8.73
CA ARG A 76 -15.16 -30.11 8.41
C ARG A 76 -15.22 -30.52 6.93
N GLY A 77 -14.06 -30.80 6.34
CA GLY A 77 -13.93 -31.36 4.99
C GLY A 77 -13.29 -30.41 3.97
N SER A 78 -13.12 -30.90 2.74
CA SER A 78 -12.39 -30.22 1.66
C SER A 78 -13.01 -28.88 1.23
N LEU A 79 -14.31 -28.70 1.44
CA LEU A 79 -15.02 -27.46 1.10
C LEU A 79 -14.55 -26.25 1.92
N ARG A 80 -13.94 -26.47 3.08
CA ARG A 80 -13.44 -25.42 3.97
C ARG A 80 -12.29 -24.61 3.37
N GLY A 81 -11.37 -25.29 2.69
CA GLY A 81 -10.28 -24.63 1.98
C GLY A 81 -10.79 -23.80 0.79
N ILE A 82 -11.80 -24.32 0.08
CA ILE A 82 -12.45 -23.62 -1.04
C ILE A 82 -13.16 -22.38 -0.52
N ALA A 83 -13.93 -22.48 0.57
CA ALA A 83 -14.62 -21.33 1.18
C ALA A 83 -13.63 -20.24 1.63
N ALA A 84 -12.53 -20.63 2.28
CA ALA A 84 -11.49 -19.69 2.70
C ALA A 84 -10.81 -19.00 1.50
N GLY A 85 -10.45 -19.77 0.46
CA GLY A 85 -9.88 -19.22 -0.77
C GLY A 85 -10.85 -18.27 -1.49
N ALA A 86 -12.12 -18.65 -1.62
CA ALA A 86 -13.15 -17.82 -2.22
C ALA A 86 -13.36 -16.50 -1.45
N ALA A 87 -13.32 -16.55 -0.11
CA ALA A 87 -13.42 -15.35 0.72
C ALA A 87 -12.23 -14.40 0.51
N VAL A 88 -11.01 -14.92 0.43
CA VAL A 88 -9.82 -14.09 0.12
C VAL A 88 -9.95 -13.44 -1.25
N VAL A 89 -10.36 -14.21 -2.27
CA VAL A 89 -10.57 -13.68 -3.63
C VAL A 89 -11.65 -12.60 -3.63
N ALA A 90 -12.76 -12.81 -2.94
CA ALA A 90 -13.84 -11.83 -2.84
C ALA A 90 -13.37 -10.52 -2.18
N VAL A 91 -12.65 -10.60 -1.05
CA VAL A 91 -12.11 -9.42 -0.38
C VAL A 91 -11.05 -8.74 -1.25
N GLY A 92 -10.20 -9.51 -1.93
CA GLY A 92 -9.21 -8.97 -2.87
C GLY A 92 -9.83 -8.24 -4.06
N ALA A 93 -10.96 -8.74 -4.57
CA ALA A 93 -11.73 -8.08 -5.62
C ALA A 93 -12.33 -6.76 -5.12
N VAL A 94 -13.00 -6.78 -3.96
CA VAL A 94 -13.54 -5.57 -3.29
C VAL A 94 -12.44 -4.52 -3.12
N TRP A 95 -11.28 -4.95 -2.65
CA TRP A 95 -10.14 -4.07 -2.40
C TRP A 95 -9.57 -3.48 -3.70
N SER A 96 -9.35 -4.32 -4.70
CA SER A 96 -8.79 -3.92 -5.99
C SER A 96 -9.70 -2.96 -6.74
N VAL A 97 -11.02 -3.18 -6.68
CA VAL A 97 -12.00 -2.38 -7.42
C VAL A 97 -12.26 -1.02 -6.76
N TRP A 98 -12.33 -0.94 -5.43
CA TRP A 98 -12.80 0.26 -4.71
C TRP A 98 -11.79 0.91 -3.75
N LEU A 99 -10.90 0.14 -3.14
CA LEU A 99 -10.04 0.65 -2.05
C LEU A 99 -8.63 0.99 -2.50
N SER A 100 -8.11 0.28 -3.51
CA SER A 100 -6.78 0.47 -4.09
C SER A 100 -6.54 1.92 -4.56
N ARG A 101 -5.29 2.39 -4.51
CA ARG A 101 -4.91 3.67 -5.15
C ARG A 101 -5.17 3.65 -6.65
N ARG A 102 -5.08 2.48 -7.27
CA ARG A 102 -5.35 2.23 -8.70
C ARG A 102 -6.75 1.64 -8.92
N ALA A 103 -7.65 1.80 -7.96
CA ALA A 103 -9.03 1.36 -8.06
C ALA A 103 -9.68 1.90 -9.35
N THR A 104 -10.29 1.00 -10.12
CA THR A 104 -11.03 1.36 -11.34
C THR A 104 -12.21 2.26 -11.02
N HIS A 105 -12.88 2.01 -9.89
CA HIS A 105 -14.01 2.80 -9.42
C HIS A 105 -13.70 3.32 -8.02
N ARG A 106 -13.34 4.59 -7.89
CA ARG A 106 -13.00 5.18 -6.60
C ARG A 106 -14.23 5.87 -6.00
N PRO A 107 -14.91 5.27 -5.02
CA PRO A 107 -16.08 5.90 -4.41
C PRO A 107 -15.66 7.07 -3.51
N ALA A 108 -16.65 7.85 -3.08
CA ALA A 108 -16.43 8.94 -2.13
C ALA A 108 -15.70 8.46 -0.87
N GLU A 109 -14.88 9.33 -0.28
CA GLU A 109 -14.04 8.99 0.87
C GLU A 109 -14.80 8.36 2.05
N PRO A 110 -16.04 8.80 2.41
CA PRO A 110 -16.82 8.16 3.46
C PRO A 110 -17.13 6.68 3.17
N VAL A 111 -17.44 6.35 1.91
CA VAL A 111 -17.73 4.98 1.50
C VAL A 111 -16.48 4.10 1.62
N ARG A 112 -15.32 4.62 1.23
CA ARG A 112 -14.04 3.91 1.40
C ARG A 112 -13.74 3.64 2.86
N LEU A 113 -13.99 4.62 3.73
CA LEU A 113 -13.81 4.45 5.17
C LEU A 113 -14.76 3.40 5.73
N LEU A 114 -16.03 3.41 5.34
CA LEU A 114 -17.00 2.40 5.77
C LEU A 114 -16.58 0.99 5.37
N LEU A 115 -16.14 0.78 4.12
CA LEU A 115 -15.65 -0.52 3.66
C LEU A 115 -14.44 -0.99 4.48
N GLU A 116 -13.50 -0.10 4.78
CA GLU A 116 -12.35 -0.44 5.60
C GLU A 116 -12.73 -0.78 7.04
N VAL A 117 -13.66 -0.03 7.65
CA VAL A 117 -14.19 -0.34 8.98
C VAL A 117 -14.81 -1.74 8.98
N LEU A 118 -15.66 -2.04 7.99
CA LEU A 118 -16.30 -3.35 7.89
C LEU A 118 -15.27 -4.48 7.76
N LEU A 119 -14.21 -4.29 6.97
CA LEU A 119 -13.17 -5.29 6.78
C LEU A 119 -12.32 -5.47 8.04
N PHE A 120 -11.72 -4.40 8.57
CA PHE A 120 -10.78 -4.49 9.68
C PHE A 120 -11.46 -4.70 11.03
N ALA A 121 -12.53 -3.94 11.34
CA ALA A 121 -13.26 -4.14 12.59
C ALA A 121 -14.05 -5.45 12.57
N GLY A 122 -14.61 -5.85 11.42
CA GLY A 122 -15.27 -7.15 11.26
C GLY A 122 -14.31 -8.32 11.49
N CYS A 123 -13.12 -8.27 10.89
CA CYS A 123 -12.07 -9.27 11.13
C CYS A 123 -11.57 -9.25 12.58
N GLY A 124 -11.40 -8.07 13.18
CA GLY A 124 -11.01 -7.93 14.59
C GLY A 124 -12.04 -8.54 15.54
N ALA A 125 -13.33 -8.26 15.31
CA ALA A 125 -14.43 -8.84 16.08
C ALA A 125 -14.53 -10.36 15.89
N ALA A 126 -14.32 -10.86 14.66
CA ALA A 126 -14.27 -12.30 14.39
C ALA A 126 -13.11 -12.99 15.12
N LEU A 127 -11.91 -12.41 15.10
CA LEU A 127 -10.76 -12.93 15.85
C LEU A 127 -11.04 -12.95 17.35
N TRP A 128 -11.69 -11.91 17.88
CA TRP A 128 -12.11 -11.89 19.27
C TRP A 128 -13.07 -13.04 19.58
N GLY A 129 -14.09 -13.26 18.75
CA GLY A 129 -15.04 -14.36 18.89
C GLY A 129 -14.39 -15.75 18.79
N LEU A 130 -13.26 -15.86 18.10
CA LEU A 130 -12.45 -17.08 17.99
C LEU A 130 -11.40 -17.24 19.11
N GLY A 131 -11.40 -16.35 20.11
CA GLY A 131 -10.50 -16.43 21.26
C GLY A 131 -9.13 -15.77 21.06
N HIS A 132 -8.97 -14.94 20.03
CA HIS A 132 -7.74 -14.19 19.74
C HIS A 132 -7.92 -12.66 19.89
N PRO A 133 -8.34 -12.15 21.07
CA PRO A 133 -8.66 -10.74 21.26
C PRO A 133 -7.45 -9.82 21.06
N VAL A 134 -6.26 -10.27 21.44
CA VAL A 134 -5.01 -9.50 21.27
C VAL A 134 -4.70 -9.29 19.78
N LEU A 135 -4.83 -10.33 18.96
CA LEU A 135 -4.60 -10.22 17.52
C LEU A 135 -5.67 -9.35 16.85
N GLY A 136 -6.94 -9.49 17.26
CA GLY A 136 -8.03 -8.67 16.77
C GLY A 136 -7.83 -7.19 17.10
N ALA A 137 -7.46 -6.87 18.34
CA ALA A 137 -7.16 -5.51 18.77
C ALA A 137 -5.94 -4.93 18.05
N ALA A 138 -4.88 -5.71 17.89
CA ALA A 138 -3.67 -5.29 17.16
C ALA A 138 -3.96 -4.95 15.70
N LEU A 139 -4.77 -5.77 15.00
CA LEU A 139 -5.18 -5.54 13.62
C LEU A 139 -5.94 -4.22 13.48
N VAL A 140 -6.93 -3.98 14.35
CA VAL A 140 -7.75 -2.76 14.32
C VAL A 140 -6.91 -1.54 14.68
N ALA A 141 -6.08 -1.62 15.73
CA ALA A 141 -5.23 -0.52 16.16
C ALA A 141 -4.21 -0.13 15.07
N ALA A 142 -3.59 -1.10 14.42
CA ALA A 142 -2.67 -0.85 13.31
C ALA A 142 -3.36 -0.17 12.13
N TRP A 143 -4.60 -0.59 11.79
CA TRP A 143 -5.40 0.07 10.77
C TRP A 143 -5.75 1.51 11.12
N VAL A 144 -6.15 1.79 12.37
CA VAL A 144 -6.43 3.15 12.84
C VAL A 144 -5.18 4.02 12.73
N ALA A 145 -4.02 3.51 13.17
CA ALA A 145 -2.76 4.24 13.09
C ALA A 145 -2.38 4.58 11.63
N ASP A 146 -2.46 3.61 10.72
CA ASP A 146 -2.26 3.82 9.27
C ASP A 146 -3.21 4.91 8.73
N ARG A 147 -4.49 4.87 9.14
CA ARG A 147 -5.47 5.88 8.72
C ARG A 147 -5.14 7.28 9.19
N VAL A 148 -4.67 7.44 10.43
CA VAL A 148 -4.25 8.73 10.98
C VAL A 148 -3.04 9.27 10.19
N VAL A 149 -2.05 8.43 9.93
CA VAL A 149 -0.86 8.82 9.14
C VAL A 149 -1.24 9.21 7.71
N LEU A 150 -2.12 8.44 7.06
CA LEU A 150 -2.58 8.76 5.71
C LEU A 150 -3.44 10.02 5.64
N ALA A 151 -4.13 10.39 6.72
CA ALA A 151 -4.87 11.64 6.82
C ALA A 151 -3.92 12.84 6.98
N SER A 152 -2.85 12.70 7.78
CA SER A 152 -1.91 13.80 8.04
C SER A 152 -1.00 14.14 6.86
N VAL A 153 -0.81 13.22 5.92
CA VAL A 153 0.06 13.41 4.74
C VAL A 153 -0.73 13.88 3.50
N ARG A 154 -2.06 14.00 3.57
CA ARG A 154 -2.84 14.57 2.46
C ARG A 154 -2.66 16.09 2.43
N PRO A 155 -2.34 16.70 1.27
CA PRO A 155 -2.35 18.15 1.16
C PRO A 155 -3.78 18.64 1.39
N VAL A 156 -3.93 19.66 2.24
CA VAL A 156 -5.18 20.41 2.39
C VAL A 156 -5.38 21.16 1.09
N THR A 157 -6.35 20.70 0.29
CA THR A 157 -6.82 21.40 -0.91
C THR A 157 -7.69 22.58 -0.54
#